data_AF-A0A819PKU8-F1
#
_entry.id   AF-A0A819PKU8-F1
#
_cell.length_a   1.000
_cell.length_b   1.000
_cell.length_c   1.000
_cell.angle_alpha   90.00
_cell.angle_beta   90.00
_cell.angle_gamma   90.00
#
_symmetry.space_group_name_H-M   'P 1'
#
loop_
_entity.id
_entity.type
_entity.pdbx_description
1 polymer ?
#
loop_
_entity_poly.entity_id
_entity_poly.type
_entity_poly.pdbx_seq_one_letter_code
_entity_poly.pdbx_strand_id
1 'polypeptide(L)'
;MSMSRLDQLIYIPLANVESRIAILKAALTKSAVVKDVDMGYVGSVTEGFSGADLTKICQRAFILATKESIEKKRQLIHPTTTTSGERQPVAEIHRDHFEEALKFARRSGSDNDRNNDRVVDPLGDLIEEEEQQ
;
A
#
# COMPACT_ATOMS: atom_id res chain seq x y z
N MET A 1 -8.67 40.53 -7.02
CA MET A 1 -8.14 39.53 -7.98
C MET A 1 -6.88 38.95 -7.37
N SER A 2 -6.87 37.69 -6.97
CA SER A 2 -5.62 37.01 -6.59
C SER A 2 -5.55 35.68 -7.32
N MET A 3 -4.88 35.68 -8.46
CA MET A 3 -4.38 34.44 -9.02
C MET A 3 -3.01 34.22 -8.38
N SER A 4 -2.98 33.42 -7.30
CA SER A 4 -1.75 32.98 -6.66
C SER A 4 -1.05 31.98 -7.60
N ARG A 5 0.21 32.23 -7.93
CA ARG A 5 1.07 31.25 -8.64
C ARG A 5 1.77 30.37 -7.62
N LEU A 6 2.02 29.12 -7.99
CA LEU A 6 2.91 28.24 -7.22
C LEU A 6 4.35 28.71 -7.42
N ASP A 7 4.97 29.19 -6.34
CA ASP A 7 6.33 29.74 -6.35
C ASP A 7 7.41 28.66 -6.35
N GLN A 8 7.06 27.39 -6.09
CA GLN A 8 8.03 26.30 -5.99
C GLN A 8 7.54 25.02 -6.65
N LEU A 9 8.37 24.46 -7.53
CA LEU A 9 8.23 23.11 -8.05
C LEU A 9 8.97 22.16 -7.09
N ILE A 10 8.24 21.24 -6.46
CA ILE A 10 8.83 20.20 -5.60
C ILE A 10 8.68 18.86 -6.32
N TYR A 11 9.80 18.16 -6.50
CA TYR A 11 9.81 16.79 -6.98
C TYR A 11 9.53 15.83 -5.81
N ILE A 12 8.65 14.85 -6.02
CA ILE A 12 8.36 13.80 -5.04
C ILE A 12 8.77 12.46 -5.69
N PRO A 13 9.85 11.82 -5.21
CA PRO A 13 10.33 10.58 -5.80
C PRO A 13 9.39 9.40 -5.49
N LEU A 14 9.59 8.30 -6.20
CA LEU A 14 8.91 7.04 -5.88
C LEU A 14 9.34 6.50 -4.50
N ALA A 15 8.41 5.82 -3.84
CA ALA A 15 8.65 5.25 -2.51
C ALA A 15 9.71 4.14 -2.57
N ASN A 16 10.78 4.30 -1.79
CA ASN A 16 11.73 3.23 -1.48
C ASN A 16 11.06 2.08 -0.68
N VAL A 17 11.75 0.96 -0.47
CA VAL A 17 11.13 -0.23 0.16
C VAL A 17 10.58 0.07 1.55
N GLU A 18 11.30 0.85 2.36
CA GLU A 18 10.88 1.22 3.73
C GLU A 18 9.62 2.10 3.71
N SER A 19 9.59 3.07 2.80
CA SER A 19 8.42 3.92 2.55
C SER A 19 7.21 3.10 2.11
N ARG A 20 7.40 2.10 1.24
CA ARG A 20 6.32 1.19 0.82
C ARG A 20 5.80 0.36 2.00
N ILE A 21 6.67 -0.17 2.84
CA ILE A 21 6.29 -0.90 4.06
C ILE A 21 5.51 0.02 5.01
N ALA A 22 5.94 1.26 5.18
CA ALA A 22 5.24 2.25 6.00
C ALA A 22 3.83 2.56 5.46
N ILE A 23 3.69 2.73 4.14
CA ILE A 23 2.39 2.95 3.48
C ILE A 23 1.47 1.73 3.68
N LEU A 24 1.98 0.52 3.48
CA LEU A 24 1.22 -0.72 3.68
C LEU A 24 0.71 -0.83 5.13
N LYS A 25 1.58 -0.59 6.12
CA LYS A 25 1.20 -0.58 7.55
C LYS A 25 0.18 0.51 7.86
N ALA A 26 0.38 1.72 7.35
CA ALA A 26 -0.54 2.84 7.55
C ALA A 26 -1.94 2.53 7.00
N ALA A 27 -2.02 1.96 5.79
CA ALA A 27 -3.26 1.55 5.16
C ALA A 27 -4.03 0.47 5.94
N LEU A 28 -3.34 -0.30 6.80
CA LEU A 28 -3.89 -1.43 7.55
C LEU A 28 -4.06 -1.14 9.05
N THR A 29 -3.84 0.10 9.52
CA THR A 29 -3.85 0.46 10.96
C THR A 29 -5.14 0.04 11.70
N LYS A 30 -6.27 -0.05 10.98
CA LYS A 30 -7.58 -0.44 11.54
C LYS A 30 -8.02 -1.85 11.13
N SER A 31 -7.16 -2.61 10.45
CA SER A 31 -7.45 -3.94 9.94
C SER A 31 -6.85 -5.00 10.85
N ALA A 32 -7.54 -6.13 11.02
CA ALA A 32 -6.98 -7.30 11.67
C ALA A 32 -6.07 -8.02 10.67
N VAL A 33 -4.75 -7.89 10.83
CA VAL A 33 -3.74 -8.56 10.00
C VAL A 33 -3.08 -9.64 10.82
N VAL A 34 -3.02 -10.86 10.27
CA VAL A 34 -2.45 -12.02 10.97
C VAL A 34 -0.92 -11.93 10.95
N LYS A 35 -0.26 -12.51 11.97
CA LYS A 35 1.19 -12.42 12.17
C LYS A 35 2.02 -13.04 11.04
N ASP A 36 1.42 -13.90 10.23
CA ASP A 36 2.05 -14.58 9.09
C ASP A 36 2.16 -13.71 7.83
N VAL A 37 1.56 -12.52 7.84
CA VAL A 37 1.68 -11.57 6.74
C VAL A 37 2.98 -10.78 6.85
N ASP A 38 3.93 -11.08 5.97
CA ASP A 38 5.19 -10.37 5.86
C ASP A 38 5.06 -9.09 5.02
N MET A 39 4.92 -7.95 5.70
CA MET A 39 4.89 -6.63 5.04
C MET A 39 6.22 -6.26 4.36
N GLY A 40 7.35 -6.80 4.83
CA GLY A 40 8.65 -6.63 4.20
C GLY A 40 8.67 -7.30 2.83
N TYR A 41 8.17 -8.52 2.75
CA TYR A 41 7.98 -9.22 1.47
C TYR A 41 7.05 -8.44 0.53
N VAL A 42 5.84 -8.05 0.98
CA VAL A 42 4.90 -7.29 0.14
C VAL A 42 5.51 -5.97 -0.34
N GLY A 43 6.25 -5.26 0.52
CA GLY A 43 6.99 -4.05 0.15
C GLY A 43 8.09 -4.31 -0.89
N SER A 44 8.79 -5.44 -0.80
CA SER A 44 9.86 -5.80 -1.73
C SER A 44 9.34 -6.09 -3.15
N VAL A 45 8.21 -6.78 -3.28
CA VAL A 45 7.64 -7.18 -4.59
C VAL A 45 6.77 -6.12 -5.25
N THR A 46 6.62 -4.95 -4.62
CA THR A 46 5.79 -3.82 -5.11
C THR A 46 6.64 -2.62 -5.55
N GLU A 47 7.84 -2.88 -6.09
CA GLU A 47 8.68 -1.81 -6.64
C GLU A 47 8.00 -1.05 -7.79
N GLY A 48 8.09 0.28 -7.74
CA GLY A 48 7.46 1.19 -8.69
C GLY A 48 5.94 1.33 -8.52
N PHE A 49 5.35 0.78 -7.46
CA PHE A 49 3.96 1.05 -7.09
C PHE A 49 3.86 2.40 -6.39
N SER A 50 2.86 3.20 -6.77
CA SER A 50 2.53 4.43 -6.06
C SER A 50 1.87 4.11 -4.71
N GLY A 51 1.79 5.11 -3.81
CA GLY A 51 1.03 4.93 -2.56
C GLY A 51 -0.44 4.58 -2.77
N ALA A 52 -1.04 5.08 -3.86
CA ALA A 52 -2.40 4.73 -4.24
C ALA A 52 -2.51 3.26 -4.68
N ASP A 53 -1.52 2.74 -5.40
CA ASP A 53 -1.52 1.34 -5.83
C ASP A 53 -1.32 0.39 -4.64
N LEU A 54 -0.43 0.72 -3.70
CA LEU A 54 -0.26 -0.02 -2.44
C LEU A 54 -1.55 -0.05 -1.62
N THR A 55 -2.24 1.10 -1.53
CA THR A 55 -3.53 1.19 -0.82
C THR A 55 -4.58 0.29 -1.48
N LYS A 56 -4.64 0.24 -2.81
CA LYS A 56 -5.56 -0.64 -3.55
C LYS A 56 -5.27 -2.12 -3.29
N ILE A 57 -4.00 -2.51 -3.17
CA ILE A 57 -3.61 -3.89 -2.79
C ILE A 57 -4.18 -4.23 -1.41
N CYS A 58 -3.97 -3.36 -0.41
CA CYS A 58 -4.51 -3.57 0.95
C CYS A 58 -6.03 -3.66 0.96
N GLN A 59 -6.73 -2.78 0.22
CA GLN A 59 -8.19 -2.81 0.10
C GLN A 59 -8.68 -4.13 -0.51
N ARG A 60 -8.01 -4.62 -1.56
CA ARG A 60 -8.38 -5.90 -2.20
C ARG A 60 -8.18 -7.08 -1.26
N ALA A 61 -7.06 -7.13 -0.53
CA ALA A 61 -6.82 -8.15 0.49
C ALA A 61 -7.90 -8.14 1.58
N PHE A 62 -8.28 -6.95 2.07
CA PHE A 62 -9.37 -6.79 3.05
C PHE A 62 -10.73 -7.28 2.52
N ILE A 63 -11.06 -6.97 1.27
CA ILE A 63 -12.31 -7.43 0.63
C ILE A 63 -12.33 -8.96 0.52
N LEU A 64 -11.21 -9.59 0.17
CA LEU A 64 -11.11 -11.05 0.10
C LEU A 64 -11.31 -11.69 1.48
N ALA A 65 -10.64 -11.18 2.51
CA ALA A 65 -10.83 -11.62 3.90
C ALA A 65 -12.27 -11.48 4.38
N THR A 66 -12.91 -10.37 4.03
CA THR A 66 -14.32 -10.12 4.39
C THR A 66 -15.24 -11.13 3.71
N LYS A 67 -15.03 -11.42 2.42
CA LYS A 67 -15.81 -12.42 1.68
C LYS A 67 -15.65 -13.81 2.28
N GLU A 68 -14.43 -14.20 2.62
CA GLU A 68 -14.16 -15.49 3.26
C GLU A 68 -14.84 -15.61 4.63
N SER A 69 -14.77 -14.57 5.47
CA SER A 69 -15.42 -14.55 6.78
C SER A 69 -16.94 -14.70 6.69
N ILE A 70 -17.57 -13.99 5.73
CA ILE A 70 -19.01 -14.10 5.47
C ILE A 70 -19.39 -15.52 5.02
N GLU A 71 -18.60 -16.11 4.13
CA GLU A 71 -18.86 -17.46 3.60
C GLU A 71 -18.71 -18.54 4.68
N LYS A 72 -17.65 -18.48 5.50
CA LYS A 72 -17.49 -19.35 6.67
C LYS A 72 -18.68 -19.25 7.62
N LYS A 73 -19.16 -18.03 7.91
CA LYS A 73 -20.32 -17.81 8.77
C LYS A 73 -21.59 -18.46 8.18
N ARG A 74 -21.82 -18.36 6.87
CA ARG A 74 -22.96 -19.01 6.21
C ARG A 74 -22.95 -20.53 6.36
N GLN A 75 -21.77 -21.15 6.27
CA GLN A 75 -21.61 -22.60 6.43
C GLN A 75 -21.82 -23.06 7.89
N LEU A 76 -21.50 -22.20 8.85
CA LEU A 76 -21.68 -22.47 10.28
C LEU A 76 -23.11 -22.22 10.79
N ILE A 77 -23.89 -21.39 10.12
CA ILE A 77 -25.29 -21.13 10.49
C ILE A 77 -26.19 -22.27 9.97
N HIS A 78 -26.56 -23.20 10.85
CA HIS A 78 -27.79 -23.98 10.68
C HIS A 78 -29.01 -23.04 10.67
N PRO A 79 -30.10 -23.36 9.95
CA PRO A 79 -31.23 -22.45 9.69
C PRO A 79 -32.05 -21.97 10.93
N THR A 80 -31.60 -22.21 12.16
CA THR A 80 -32.36 -21.92 13.39
C THR A 80 -31.77 -20.85 14.31
N THR A 81 -30.58 -20.30 14.04
CA THR A 81 -29.97 -19.26 14.89
C THR A 81 -30.03 -17.88 14.24
N THR A 82 -31.16 -17.20 14.42
CA THR A 82 -31.34 -15.78 14.12
C THR A 82 -30.67 -14.94 15.21
N THR A 83 -29.35 -14.80 15.19
CA THR A 83 -28.66 -13.87 16.09
C THR A 83 -28.51 -12.50 15.43
N SER A 84 -29.62 -11.75 15.46
CA SER A 84 -29.68 -10.35 15.05
C SER A 84 -29.14 -9.46 16.18
N GLY A 85 -27.82 -9.32 16.30
CA GLY A 85 -27.23 -8.41 17.30
C GLY A 85 -25.74 -8.59 17.61
N GLU A 86 -25.10 -9.68 17.17
CA GLU A 86 -23.67 -9.89 17.42
C GLU A 86 -22.79 -9.02 16.49
N ARG A 87 -21.78 -8.38 17.08
CA ARG A 87 -20.68 -7.73 16.34
C ARG A 87 -20.20 -8.70 15.25
N GLN A 88 -20.23 -8.27 13.99
CA GLN A 88 -19.69 -9.10 12.92
C GLN A 88 -18.24 -9.45 13.24
N PRO A 89 -17.82 -10.72 13.05
CA PRO A 89 -16.44 -11.11 13.30
C PRO A 89 -15.52 -10.24 12.46
N VAL A 90 -14.46 -9.73 13.09
CA VAL A 90 -13.42 -8.98 12.39
C VAL A 90 -12.79 -9.89 11.34
N ALA A 91 -12.81 -9.47 10.08
CA ALA A 91 -12.18 -10.24 9.01
C ALA A 91 -10.66 -10.19 9.18
N GLU A 92 -10.06 -11.35 9.39
CA GLU A 92 -8.61 -11.50 9.53
C GLU A 92 -7.94 -11.60 8.15
N ILE A 93 -7.01 -10.69 7.88
CA ILE A 93 -6.25 -10.67 6.63
C ILE A 93 -5.04 -11.59 6.78
N HIS A 94 -5.14 -12.77 6.18
CA HIS A 94 -4.06 -13.72 5.97
C HIS A 94 -3.20 -13.44 4.72
N ARG A 95 -2.07 -14.14 4.64
CA ARG A 95 -1.12 -14.11 3.52
C ARG A 95 -1.79 -14.35 2.16
N ASP A 96 -2.65 -15.35 2.05
CA ASP A 96 -3.29 -15.74 0.78
C ASP A 96 -4.12 -14.61 0.16
N HIS A 97 -4.71 -13.74 0.98
CA HIS A 97 -5.43 -12.56 0.50
C HIS A 97 -4.50 -11.55 -0.17
N PHE A 98 -3.27 -11.40 0.33
CA PHE A 98 -2.26 -10.54 -0.30
C PHE A 98 -1.73 -11.18 -1.58
N GLU A 99 -1.47 -12.49 -1.58
CA GLU A 99 -1.05 -13.21 -2.78
C GLU A 99 -2.09 -13.07 -3.90
N GLU A 100 -3.37 -13.23 -3.58
CA GLU A 100 -4.46 -13.05 -4.54
C GLU A 100 -4.65 -11.58 -4.94
N ALA A 101 -4.47 -10.63 -4.02
CA ALA A 101 -4.53 -9.21 -4.36
C ALA A 101 -3.42 -8.79 -5.33
N LEU A 102 -2.20 -9.31 -5.13
CA LEU A 102 -1.02 -8.99 -5.94
C LEU A 102 -1.16 -9.48 -7.39
N LYS A 103 -1.86 -10.60 -7.65
CA LYS A 103 -2.12 -11.10 -9.01
C LYS A 103 -2.84 -10.09 -9.92
N PHE A 104 -3.64 -9.19 -9.34
CA PHE A 104 -4.41 -8.18 -10.07
C PHE A 104 -3.84 -6.78 -9.92
N ALA A 105 -2.73 -6.63 -9.20
CA ALA A 105 -2.13 -5.34 -8.94
C ALA A 105 -1.46 -4.81 -10.21
N ARG A 106 -1.79 -3.57 -10.58
CA ARG A 106 -1.17 -2.86 -11.71
C ARG A 106 -0.63 -1.52 -11.23
N ARG A 107 0.58 -1.19 -11.69
CA ARG A 107 1.19 0.12 -11.45
C ARG A 107 0.42 1.18 -12.23
N SER A 108 0.10 2.29 -11.57
CA SER A 108 -0.62 3.40 -12.21
C SER A 108 0.31 4.37 -12.95
N GLY A 109 1.61 4.41 -12.62
CA GLY A 109 2.60 5.28 -13.28
C GLY A 109 3.22 4.63 -14.52
N SER A 110 3.57 5.44 -15.52
CA SER A 110 4.23 4.95 -16.73
C SER A 110 5.71 4.67 -16.47
N ASP A 111 6.30 3.72 -17.20
CA ASP A 111 7.74 3.43 -17.08
C ASP A 111 8.60 4.64 -17.49
N ASN A 112 8.05 5.57 -18.28
CA ASN A 112 8.72 6.76 -18.78
C ASN A 112 8.90 7.86 -17.71
N ASP A 113 7.99 7.91 -16.72
CA ASP A 113 8.10 8.83 -15.58
C ASP A 113 9.28 8.50 -14.65
N ARG A 114 9.83 7.28 -14.75
CA ARG A 114 10.96 6.81 -13.92
C ARG A 114 12.31 7.45 -14.28
N ASN A 115 12.48 7.94 -15.51
CA ASN A 115 13.76 8.48 -15.95
C ASN A 115 14.05 9.86 -15.34
N ASN A 116 13.04 10.51 -14.74
CA ASN A 116 13.18 11.77 -14.01
C ASN A 116 13.71 11.58 -12.57
N ASP A 117 13.87 10.34 -12.08
CA ASP A 117 14.54 10.05 -10.79
C ASP A 117 16.07 10.26 -10.86
N ARG A 118 16.63 10.48 -12.06
CA ARG A 118 18.04 10.89 -12.27
C ARG A 118 18.24 12.40 -12.29
N VAL A 119 17.30 13.18 -11.76
CA VAL A 119 17.57 14.60 -11.51
C VAL A 119 18.68 14.64 -10.45
N VAL A 120 19.90 14.85 -10.93
CA VAL A 120 21.08 15.27 -10.18
C VAL A 120 20.62 16.19 -9.07
N ASP A 121 20.91 15.85 -7.81
CA ASP A 121 20.70 16.77 -6.70
C ASP A 121 21.75 17.87 -6.89
N PRO A 122 21.39 19.05 -7.44
CA PRO A 122 22.41 20.03 -7.81
C PRO A 122 23.08 20.59 -6.55
N LEU A 123 22.46 20.45 -5.37
CA LEU A 123 23.04 20.85 -4.10
C LEU A 123 23.96 19.77 -3.50
N GLY A 124 23.67 18.49 -3.72
CA GLY A 124 24.52 17.39 -3.27
C GLY A 124 25.88 17.38 -3.96
N ASP A 125 25.88 17.58 -5.29
CA ASP A 125 27.11 17.54 -6.10
C ASP A 125 27.99 18.80 -5.91
N LEU A 126 27.43 19.92 -5.42
CA LEU A 126 28.19 21.15 -5.15
C LEU A 126 28.99 21.11 -3.85
N ILE A 127 28.65 20.23 -2.91
CA ILE A 127 29.33 20.15 -1.60
C ILE A 127 30.60 19.30 -1.70
N GLU A 128 30.66 18.33 -2.63
CA GLU A 128 31.83 17.46 -2.79
C GLU A 128 33.00 18.13 -3.52
N GLU A 129 32.79 19.23 -4.26
CA GLU A 129 33.88 19.93 -4.96
C GLU A 129 34.66 20.93 -4.06
N GLU A 130 34.14 21.34 -2.90
CA GLU A 130 34.88 22.24 -1.98
C GLU A 130 35.82 21.51 -1.01
N GLU A 131 35.80 20.17 -0.92
CA GLU A 131 36.66 19.42 0.01
C GLU A 131 38.00 18.94 -0.62
N GLN A 132 38.30 19.36 -1.85
CA GLN A 132 39.54 19.00 -2.57
C GLN A 132 40.44 20.19 -2.95
N GLN A 133 40.32 21.33 -2.27
CA GLN A 133 41.25 22.46 -2.42
C GLN A 133 42.01 22.79 -1.14
#